data_AF-A0A8J6MBB3-F1
#
_entry.id   AF-A0A8J6MBB3-F1
#
_cell.length_a   1.000
_cell.length_b   1.000
_cell.length_c   1.000
_cell.angle_alpha   90.00
_cell.angle_beta   90.00
_cell.angle_gamma   90.00
#
_symmetry.space_group_name_H-M   'P 1'
#
loop_
_entity.id
_entity.type
_entity.pdbx_description
1 polymer ?
#
loop_
_entity_poly.entity_id
_entity_poly.type
_entity_poly.pdbx_seq_one_letter_code
_entity_poly.pdbx_strand_id
1 'polypeptide(L)' 'MILPAHISSRRPRDRDEAERRALMSSLSRTRAQINQAYGSFNQTSDGDLIESYVFEINALQARYNYLLRRLKQLEVQP' A
#
# COMPACT_ATOMS: atom_id res chain seq x y z
N MET A 1 -39.14 17.74 23.03
CA MET A 1 -38.72 16.71 22.07
C MET A 1 -37.21 16.80 21.93
N ILE A 2 -36.46 15.84 22.48
CA ILE A 2 -35.00 15.73 22.27
C ILE A 2 -34.73 14.28 21.89
N LEU A 3 -34.38 14.03 20.63
CA LEU A 3 -33.85 12.73 20.20
C LEU A 3 -32.39 12.64 20.64
N PRO A 4 -31.94 11.54 21.26
CA PRO A 4 -30.53 11.34 21.47
C PRO A 4 -29.87 10.98 20.13
N ALA A 5 -28.92 11.80 19.71
CA ALA A 5 -27.99 11.43 18.66
C ALA A 5 -27.20 10.20 19.15
N HIS A 6 -27.50 9.03 18.59
CA HIS A 6 -26.61 7.88 18.69
C HIS A 6 -25.29 8.27 18.03
N ILE A 7 -24.33 8.71 18.84
CA ILE A 7 -22.91 8.66 18.52
C ILE A 7 -22.62 7.17 18.31
N SER A 8 -22.79 6.72 17.08
CA SER A 8 -22.42 5.39 16.65
C SER A 8 -20.91 5.31 16.75
N SER A 9 -20.43 4.85 17.92
CA SER A 9 -19.04 4.53 18.14
C SER A 9 -18.66 3.50 17.07
N ARG A 10 -18.00 3.95 16.00
CA ARG A 10 -17.42 3.07 14.98
C ARG A 10 -16.62 2.02 15.72
N ARG A 11 -17.09 0.78 15.71
CA ARG A 11 -16.45 -0.30 16.47
C ARG A 11 -15.03 -0.46 15.94
N PRO A 12 -14.05 -0.80 16.80
CA PRO A 12 -12.67 -1.04 16.39
C PRO A 12 -12.55 -1.93 15.14
N ARG A 13 -13.38 -3.00 15.08
CA ARG A 13 -13.47 -3.90 13.93
C ARG A 13 -13.78 -3.23 12.58
N ASP A 14 -14.62 -2.20 12.54
CA ASP A 14 -14.96 -1.50 11.28
C ASP A 14 -13.78 -0.67 10.78
N ARG A 15 -12.96 -0.15 11.72
CA ARG A 15 -11.73 0.59 11.40
C ARG A 15 -10.65 -0.37 10.90
N ASP A 16 -10.49 -1.52 11.54
CA ASP A 16 -9.51 -2.53 11.12
C ASP A 16 -9.83 -3.09 9.73
N GLU A 17 -11.11 -3.33 9.42
CA GLU A 17 -11.50 -3.76 8.07
C GLU A 17 -11.27 -2.66 7.02
N ALA A 18 -11.53 -1.39 7.37
CA ALA A 18 -11.22 -0.27 6.49
C ALA A 18 -9.71 -0.14 6.25
N GLU A 19 -8.89 -0.28 7.29
CA GLU A 19 -7.42 -0.27 7.18
C GLU A 19 -6.93 -1.45 6.32
N ARG A 20 -7.44 -2.66 6.56
CA ARG A 20 -7.12 -3.86 5.76
C ARG A 20 -7.39 -3.63 4.28
N ARG A 21 -8.56 -3.08 3.93
CA ARG A 21 -8.92 -2.75 2.53
C ARG A 21 -7.98 -1.71 1.93
N ALA A 22 -7.63 -0.67 2.69
CA ALA A 22 -6.70 0.36 2.24
C ALA A 22 -5.29 -0.20 2.00
N LEU A 23 -4.80 -1.10 2.87
CA LEU A 23 -3.51 -1.78 2.71
C LEU A 23 -3.51 -2.68 1.47
N MET A 24 -4.56 -3.47 1.25
CA MET A 24 -4.69 -4.32 0.07
C MET A 24 -4.72 -3.51 -1.24
N SER A 25 -5.48 -2.42 -1.26
CA SER A 25 -5.50 -1.50 -2.41
C SER A 25 -4.11 -0.90 -2.66
N SER A 26 -3.39 -0.54 -1.61
CA SER A 26 -2.04 0.03 -1.71
C SER A 26 -1.01 -1.00 -2.17
N LEU A 27 -1.12 -2.26 -1.75
CA LEU A 27 -0.28 -3.36 -2.25
C LEU A 27 -0.50 -3.59 -3.74
N SER A 28 -1.76 -3.67 -4.17
CA SER A 28 -2.11 -3.83 -5.60
C SER A 28 -1.55 -2.70 -6.45
N ARG A 29 -1.73 -1.44 -6.02
CA ARG A 29 -1.16 -0.27 -6.69
C ARG A 29 0.36 -0.30 -6.74
N THR A 30 1.02 -0.58 -5.62
CA THR A 30 2.48 -0.65 -5.57
C THR A 30 3.01 -1.74 -6.49
N ARG A 31 2.35 -2.90 -6.57
CA ARG A 31 2.72 -3.98 -7.49
C ARG A 31 2.57 -3.56 -8.96
N ALA A 32 1.52 -2.83 -9.30
CA ALA A 32 1.35 -2.28 -10.66
C ALA A 32 2.47 -1.28 -11.00
N GLN A 33 2.84 -0.40 -10.06
CA GLN A 33 3.96 0.53 -10.23
C GLN A 33 5.29 -0.19 -10.44
N ILE A 34 5.55 -1.26 -9.67
CA ILE A 34 6.75 -2.10 -9.85
C ILE A 34 6.79 -2.68 -11.27
N ASN A 35 5.69 -3.27 -11.74
CA ASN A 35 5.62 -3.84 -13.08
C ASN A 35 5.84 -2.77 -14.18
N GLN A 36 5.28 -1.58 -13.99
CA GLN A 36 5.48 -0.45 -14.91
C GLN A 36 6.93 0.03 -14.93
N ALA A 37 7.57 0.17 -13.77
CA ALA A 37 8.96 0.59 -13.66
C ALA A 37 9.89 -0.43 -14.33
N TYR A 38 9.68 -1.73 -14.10
CA TYR A 38 10.41 -2.78 -14.82
C TYR A 38 10.17 -2.74 -16.33
N GLY A 39 8.93 -2.50 -16.77
CA GLY A 39 8.61 -2.38 -18.19
C GLY A 39 9.36 -1.22 -18.85
N SER A 40 9.45 -0.08 -18.17
CA SER A 40 10.14 1.12 -18.66
C SER A 40 11.66 0.96 -18.63
N PHE A 41 12.19 0.38 -17.55
CA PHE A 41 13.60 0.02 -17.42
C PHE A 41 14.08 -0.87 -18.57
N ASN A 42 13.32 -1.91 -18.90
CA ASN A 42 13.67 -2.86 -19.96
C ASN A 42 13.72 -2.23 -21.37
N GLN A 43 13.10 -1.06 -21.55
CA GLN A 43 13.07 -0.32 -22.83
C GLN A 43 14.11 0.80 -22.88
N THR A 44 14.80 1.07 -21.78
CA THR A 44 15.70 2.21 -21.62
C THR A 44 17.15 1.80 -21.88
N SER A 45 17.89 2.61 -22.63
CA SER A 45 19.33 2.42 -22.88
C SER A 45 20.20 3.58 -22.39
N ASP A 46 19.57 4.64 -21.86
CA ASP A 46 20.24 5.77 -21.24
C ASP A 46 20.73 5.40 -19.84
N GLY A 47 22.02 5.62 -19.56
CA GLY A 47 22.66 5.23 -18.31
C GLY A 47 22.09 5.93 -17.06
N ASP A 48 21.80 7.23 -17.14
CA ASP A 48 21.28 7.99 -16.00
C ASP A 48 19.83 7.58 -15.70
N LEU A 49 19.05 7.29 -16.75
CA LEU A 49 17.68 6.78 -16.60
C LEU A 49 17.66 5.34 -16.04
N ILE A 50 18.62 4.50 -16.43
CA ILE A 50 18.80 3.16 -15.85
C ILE A 50 19.03 3.24 -14.34
N GLU A 51 19.92 4.12 -13.88
CA GLU A 51 20.17 4.31 -12.45
C GLU A 51 18.92 4.81 -11.71
N SER A 52 18.21 5.79 -12.30
CA SER A 52 16.96 6.30 -11.74
C SER A 52 15.91 5.19 -11.52
N TYR A 53 15.73 4.31 -12.52
CA TYR A 53 14.81 3.18 -12.41
C TYR A 53 15.24 2.15 -11.37
N VAL A 54 16.55 1.91 -11.19
CA VAL A 54 17.03 1.02 -10.12
C VAL A 54 16.64 1.57 -8.75
N PHE A 55 16.84 2.88 -8.52
CA PHE A 55 16.40 3.52 -7.27
C PHE A 55 14.88 3.47 -7.09
N GLU A 56 14.11 3.74 -8.15
CA GLU A 56 12.66 3.70 -8.11
C GLU A 56 12.13 2.30 -7.78
N ILE A 57 12.62 1.27 -8.48
CA ILE A 57 12.24 -0.13 -8.25
C ILE A 57 12.56 -0.53 -6.81
N ASN A 58 13.74 -0.20 -6.30
CA ASN A 58 14.13 -0.51 -4.92
C ASN A 58 13.21 0.19 -3.90
N ALA A 59 12.87 1.46 -4.12
CA ALA A 59 11.95 2.20 -3.25
C ALA A 59 10.54 1.59 -3.26
N LEU A 60 10.04 1.20 -4.44
CA LEU A 60 8.75 0.54 -4.57
C LEU A 60 8.72 -0.84 -3.90
N GLN A 61 9.80 -1.63 -4.03
CA GLN A 61 9.95 -2.90 -3.33
C GLN A 61 9.98 -2.72 -1.80
N ALA A 62 10.72 -1.72 -1.30
CA ALA A 62 10.74 -1.39 0.12
C ALA A 62 9.34 -1.00 0.64
N ARG A 63 8.60 -0.18 -0.12
CA ARG A 63 7.21 0.16 0.17
C ARG A 63 6.30 -1.07 0.19
N TYR A 64 6.42 -1.95 -0.80
CA TYR A 64 5.64 -3.19 -0.85
C TYR A 64 5.88 -4.08 0.37
N ASN A 65 7.15 -4.26 0.74
CA ASN A 65 7.55 -5.03 1.92
C ASN A 65 7.01 -4.43 3.23
N TYR A 66 7.04 -3.10 3.37
CA TYR A 66 6.44 -2.40 4.49
C TYR A 66 4.93 -2.67 4.58
N LEU A 67 4.20 -2.53 3.46
CA LEU A 67 2.75 -2.75 3.42
C LEU A 67 2.39 -4.20 3.78
N LEU A 68 3.16 -5.19 3.32
CA LEU A 68 2.96 -6.59 3.71
C LEU A 68 3.16 -6.80 5.21
N ARG A 69 4.19 -6.21 5.81
CA ARG A 69 4.43 -6.29 7.26
C ARG A 69 3.28 -5.66 8.04
N ARG A 70 2.81 -4.48 7.61
CA ARG A 70 1.67 -3.79 8.24
C ARG A 70 0.38 -4.60 8.16
N LEU A 71 0.11 -5.20 7.01
CA LEU A 71 -1.04 -6.08 6.84
C LEU A 71 -0.97 -7.28 7.78
N LYS A 72 0.18 -7.96 7.88
CA LYS A 72 0.37 -9.09 8.81
C LYS A 72 0.17 -8.68 10.27
N GLN A 73 0.64 -7.49 10.66
CA GLN A 73 0.41 -6.97 12.01
C GLN A 73 -1.07 -6.75 12.31
N LEU A 74 -1.85 -6.33 11.30
CA LEU A 74 -3.30 -6.17 11.43
C LEU A 74 -4.03 -7.52 11.56
N GLU A 75 -3.53 -8.56 10.92
CA GLU A 75 -4.09 -9.93 11.02
C GLU A 75 -3.79 -10.63 12.35
N VAL A 76 -2.73 -10.21 13.04
CA VAL A 76 -2.31 -10.77 14.34
C VAL A 76 -3.01 -10.10 15.54
N GLN A 77 -3.61 -8.91 15.34
CA GLN A 77 -4.36 -8.23 16.40
C GLN A 77 -5.70 -8.96 16.67
N PRO A 78 -6.02 -9.27 17.93
CA PRO A 78 -7.19 -10.09 18.31
C PRO A 78 -8.54 -9.39 18.16
#